data_AF-A0A6I9TZH0-F1
#
_entry.id   AF-A0A6I9TZH0-F1
#
_cell.length_a   1.000
_cell.length_b   1.000
_cell.length_c   1.000
_cell.angle_alpha   90.00
_cell.angle_beta   90.00
_cell.angle_gamma   90.00
#
_symmetry.space_group_name_H-M   'P 1'
#
loop_
_entity.id
_entity.type
_entity.pdbx_description
1 polymer ?
#
loop_
_entity_poly.entity_id
_entity_poly.type
_entity_poly.pdbx_seq_one_letter_code
_entity_poly.pdbx_strand_id
1 'polypeptide(L)'
;MSKLNTSSSELDFDRPNIEDYLPSGSIQEPHGKLRLRDLLDISPTLTEAAGAIVDDSFTRCFKSNPPEPWNWNIYLFPLWCLGVVIRYGLLFPLRVIVLTIGWIIFLSCYFPVHFLLRGHDKLRKRLERGLVELICSFFVASWTGVVKYHGPRPSMRPKQVFVANHTSMIDFIVLEQMTAFAVIMQKHPGWVGLLQSTILESLGCIWFNRSESKDREIVAKKLREHVHDADNNPLLIFPEGTCVNNHYTVMFKKGAFELGCTVCPIAIKYNKIFVDAFWNSRKQSFTTHLLQLMTSWAVVCDVWYLEPQNLKPGETPIEFAERVRDIISVRAGLRKVPWDGYLKYSRPSPKHRERKQQSFAESILRRLEEK
;
A
#
# COMPACT_ATOMS: atom_id res chain seq x y z
N MET A 1 30.75 23.34 -18.16
CA MET A 1 31.13 21.91 -18.26
C MET A 1 30.76 21.24 -16.95
N SER A 2 29.57 20.66 -16.86
CA SER A 2 29.39 19.21 -16.86
C SER A 2 27.93 18.93 -17.20
N LYS A 3 27.69 18.36 -18.40
CA LYS A 3 26.39 17.88 -18.84
C LYS A 3 26.12 16.57 -18.10
N LEU A 4 25.13 16.56 -17.20
CA LEU A 4 24.54 15.33 -16.68
C LEU A 4 23.74 14.68 -17.81
N ASN A 5 24.37 13.71 -18.48
CA ASN A 5 23.73 12.83 -19.44
C ASN A 5 22.62 12.05 -18.71
N THR A 6 21.38 12.33 -19.06
CA THR A 6 20.24 11.48 -18.72
C THR A 6 20.33 10.23 -19.60
N SER A 7 20.80 9.13 -19.01
CA SER A 7 20.77 7.81 -19.64
C SER A 7 19.31 7.39 -19.84
N SER A 8 18.85 7.52 -21.08
CA SER A 8 17.67 6.88 -21.63
C SER A 8 18.00 5.42 -21.93
N SER A 9 17.68 4.50 -21.03
CA SER A 9 17.52 3.08 -21.38
C SER A 9 16.75 2.34 -20.28
N GLU A 10 15.83 1.49 -20.72
CA GLU A 10 15.07 0.46 -19.97
C GLU A 10 13.82 0.90 -19.18
N LEU A 11 12.65 0.53 -19.71
CA LEU A 11 11.51 -0.16 -19.06
C LEU A 11 10.21 0.08 -19.86
N ASP A 12 10.09 -0.59 -21.02
CA ASP A 12 8.94 -0.44 -21.94
C ASP A 12 8.01 -1.67 -22.01
N PHE A 13 8.23 -2.74 -21.23
CA PHE A 13 7.44 -3.98 -21.37
C PHE A 13 6.36 -4.25 -20.31
N ASP A 14 6.27 -3.46 -19.23
CA ASP A 14 5.19 -3.56 -18.22
C ASP A 14 4.64 -2.17 -17.83
N ARG A 15 4.88 -1.12 -18.63
CA ARG A 15 4.16 0.14 -18.43
C ARG A 15 2.72 -0.10 -18.90
N PRO A 16 1.70 0.15 -18.06
CA PRO A 16 0.35 0.32 -18.59
C PRO A 16 0.44 1.38 -19.70
N ASN A 17 -0.04 1.07 -20.90
CA ASN A 17 -0.05 2.06 -21.96
C ASN A 17 -0.96 3.19 -21.49
N ILE A 18 -0.39 4.36 -21.17
CA ILE A 18 -1.17 5.52 -20.73
C ILE A 18 -2.24 5.88 -21.78
N GLU A 19 -2.01 5.52 -23.05
CA GLU A 19 -2.96 5.70 -24.14
C GLU A 19 -4.28 4.94 -23.91
N ASP A 20 -4.28 3.80 -23.21
CA ASP A 20 -5.50 3.04 -22.87
C ASP A 20 -6.38 3.77 -21.82
N TYR A 21 -5.79 4.72 -21.10
CA TYR A 21 -6.44 5.49 -20.03
C TYR A 21 -6.78 6.92 -20.43
N LEU A 22 -6.33 7.36 -21.61
CA LEU A 22 -6.71 8.66 -22.14
C LEU A 22 -8.09 8.53 -22.79
N PRO A 23 -9.07 9.38 -22.46
CA PRO A 23 -10.34 9.38 -23.17
C PRO A 23 -10.09 9.64 -24.66
N SER A 24 -10.52 8.71 -25.51
CA SER A 24 -10.47 8.78 -26.97
C SER A 24 -11.54 9.73 -27.55
N GLY A 25 -12.13 10.57 -26.72
CA GLY A 25 -13.17 11.53 -27.09
C GLY A 25 -12.59 12.73 -27.82
N SER A 26 -12.47 12.64 -29.14
CA SER A 26 -12.45 13.83 -29.99
C SER A 26 -13.84 14.48 -29.93
N ILE A 27 -13.98 15.57 -29.16
CA ILE A 27 -15.20 16.38 -29.21
C ILE A 27 -15.26 17.01 -30.60
N GLN A 28 -16.14 16.47 -31.45
CA GLN A 28 -16.42 16.97 -32.79
C GLN A 28 -17.50 18.06 -32.64
N GLU A 29 -17.07 19.30 -32.37
CA GLU A 29 -17.98 20.46 -32.33
C GLU A 29 -18.27 21.02 -33.73
N PRO A 30 -19.45 21.63 -33.95
CA PRO A 30 -19.92 21.97 -35.29
C PRO A 30 -19.14 23.14 -35.91
N HIS A 31 -18.89 22.99 -37.21
CA HIS A 31 -18.07 23.86 -38.06
C HIS A 31 -18.71 25.25 -38.27
N GLY A 32 -18.05 26.29 -37.80
CA GLY A 32 -18.37 27.69 -38.07
C GLY A 32 -17.10 28.57 -38.13
N LYS A 33 -17.15 29.69 -38.87
CA LYS A 33 -16.00 30.60 -39.09
C LYS A 33 -15.33 31.01 -37.77
N LEU A 34 -14.05 30.67 -37.59
CA LEU A 34 -13.26 31.09 -36.43
C LEU A 34 -13.08 32.61 -36.35
N ARG A 35 -13.52 33.19 -35.24
CA ARG A 35 -13.27 34.58 -34.83
C ARG A 35 -12.13 34.62 -33.82
N LEU A 36 -11.50 35.80 -33.62
CA LEU A 36 -10.46 36.00 -32.60
C LEU A 36 -10.93 35.59 -31.19
N ARG A 37 -12.22 35.79 -30.91
CA ARG A 37 -12.89 35.31 -29.69
C ARG A 37 -12.73 33.80 -29.48
N ASP A 38 -12.80 33.01 -30.56
CA ASP A 38 -12.78 31.54 -30.49
C ASP A 38 -11.34 31.00 -30.29
N LEU A 39 -10.32 31.81 -30.63
CA LEU A 39 -8.91 31.52 -30.32
C LEU A 39 -8.53 31.88 -28.88
N LEU A 40 -9.23 32.86 -28.29
CA LEU A 40 -9.07 33.26 -26.89
C LEU A 40 -10.00 32.46 -25.96
N ASP A 41 -10.93 31.69 -26.51
CA ASP A 41 -11.85 30.87 -25.75
C ASP A 41 -11.16 29.62 -25.20
N ILE A 42 -10.71 29.72 -23.95
CA ILE A 42 -10.13 28.62 -23.20
C ILE A 42 -11.18 27.71 -22.56
N SER A 43 -12.48 27.98 -22.73
CA SER A 43 -13.57 27.22 -22.11
C SER A 43 -13.53 25.72 -22.44
N PRO A 44 -13.22 25.28 -23.69
CA PRO A 44 -13.10 23.86 -24.00
C PRO A 44 -11.94 23.20 -23.22
N THR A 45 -10.77 23.84 -23.15
CA THR A 45 -9.62 23.36 -22.40
C THR A 45 -9.89 23.33 -20.90
N LEU A 46 -10.58 24.35 -20.37
CA LEU A 46 -11.02 24.37 -18.97
C LEU A 46 -12.03 23.28 -18.67
N THR A 47 -12.93 22.98 -19.61
CA THR A 47 -13.92 21.91 -19.48
C THR A 47 -13.26 20.53 -19.54
N GLU A 48 -12.30 20.30 -20.43
CA GLU A 48 -11.48 19.07 -20.46
C GLU A 48 -10.68 18.93 -19.16
N ALA A 49 -10.07 20.01 -18.67
CA ALA A 49 -9.34 20.01 -17.41
C ALA A 49 -10.25 19.72 -16.20
N ALA A 50 -11.44 20.33 -16.16
CA ALA A 50 -12.43 20.06 -15.12
C ALA A 50 -12.94 18.61 -15.19
N GLY A 51 -13.21 18.10 -16.39
CA GLY A 51 -13.55 16.70 -16.64
C GLY A 51 -12.46 15.76 -16.12
N ALA A 52 -11.19 16.02 -16.45
CA ALA A 52 -10.07 15.21 -15.96
C ALA A 52 -9.95 15.22 -14.43
N ILE A 53 -10.26 16.33 -13.74
CA ILE A 53 -10.28 16.41 -12.28
C ILE A 53 -11.46 15.61 -11.69
N VAL A 54 -12.62 15.68 -12.34
CA VAL A 54 -13.83 14.94 -11.92
C VAL A 54 -13.64 13.44 -12.13
N ASP A 55 -12.97 13.03 -13.21
CA ASP A 55 -12.71 11.64 -13.57
C ASP A 55 -11.47 11.07 -12.88
N ASP A 56 -10.71 11.89 -12.15
CA ASP A 56 -9.52 11.48 -11.40
C ASP A 56 -9.88 10.56 -10.23
N SER A 57 -10.00 9.28 -10.56
CA SER A 57 -10.13 8.19 -9.60
C SER A 57 -8.78 7.76 -9.02
N PHE A 58 -7.66 8.13 -9.66
CA PHE A 58 -6.32 7.76 -9.21
C PHE A 58 -5.89 8.53 -7.96
N THR A 59 -5.90 9.86 -7.99
CA THR A 59 -5.45 10.66 -6.83
C THR A 59 -6.37 10.43 -5.63
N ARG A 60 -7.67 10.16 -5.87
CA ARG A 60 -8.63 9.78 -4.83
C ARG A 60 -8.20 8.56 -4.03
N CYS A 61 -7.43 7.64 -4.61
CA CYS A 61 -6.87 6.48 -3.91
C CYS A 61 -5.81 6.84 -2.87
N PHE A 62 -5.22 8.04 -2.93
CA PHE A 62 -4.12 8.45 -2.04
C PHE A 62 -4.44 9.72 -1.23
N LYS A 63 -5.71 10.13 -1.21
CA LYS A 63 -6.19 11.18 -0.31
C LYS A 63 -6.41 10.59 1.09
N SER A 64 -5.77 11.22 2.08
CA SER A 64 -6.09 11.07 3.50
C SER A 64 -7.36 11.87 3.81
N ASN A 65 -8.11 11.47 4.84
CA ASN A 65 -9.23 12.26 5.33
C ASN A 65 -8.70 13.29 6.34
N PRO A 66 -8.66 14.59 6.01
CA PRO A 66 -8.37 15.59 7.03
C PRO A 66 -9.51 15.58 8.07
N PRO A 67 -9.21 15.72 9.37
CA PRO A 67 -10.26 15.88 10.37
C PRO A 67 -11.02 17.18 10.07
N GLU A 68 -12.33 17.10 9.85
CA GLU A 68 -13.15 18.29 9.70
C GLU A 68 -13.30 18.98 11.07
N PRO A 69 -13.06 20.29 11.15
CA PRO A 69 -13.19 21.04 12.39
C PRO A 69 -14.66 21.18 12.79
N TRP A 70 -15.15 20.29 13.66
CA TRP A 70 -16.52 20.32 14.19
C TRP A 70 -16.62 21.03 15.56
N ASN A 71 -15.48 21.36 16.16
CA ASN A 71 -15.34 21.81 17.55
C ASN A 71 -15.39 23.33 17.75
N TRP A 72 -15.64 24.10 16.68
CA TRP A 72 -15.67 25.58 16.75
C TRP A 72 -16.97 26.13 17.34
N ASN A 73 -17.92 25.26 17.68
CA ASN A 73 -19.14 25.66 18.35
C ASN A 73 -18.99 25.63 19.88
N ILE A 74 -19.57 26.62 20.57
CA ILE A 74 -19.42 26.83 22.01
C ILE A 74 -19.85 25.64 22.86
N TYR A 75 -20.83 24.85 22.40
CA TYR A 75 -21.30 23.65 23.12
C TYR A 75 -20.45 22.39 22.85
N LEU A 76 -19.71 22.33 21.73
CA LEU A 76 -18.82 21.20 21.41
C LEU A 76 -17.37 21.44 21.84
N PHE A 77 -16.97 22.70 21.97
CA PHE A 77 -15.61 23.07 22.35
C PHE A 77 -15.15 22.49 23.71
N PRO A 78 -15.96 22.53 24.80
CA PRO A 78 -15.56 21.92 26.07
C PRO A 78 -15.34 20.40 25.98
N LEU A 79 -16.20 19.69 25.24
CA LEU A 79 -16.06 18.25 24.99
C LEU A 79 -14.81 17.94 24.17
N TRP A 80 -14.50 18.78 23.19
CA TRP A 80 -13.26 18.66 22.43
C TRP A 80 -12.03 18.87 23.32
N CYS A 81 -12.01 19.91 24.17
CA CYS A 81 -10.92 20.16 25.13
C CYS A 81 -10.73 18.96 26.08
N LEU A 82 -11.82 18.40 26.61
CA LEU A 82 -11.77 17.17 27.40
C LEU A 82 -11.17 16.00 26.60
N GLY A 83 -11.58 15.84 25.34
CA GLY A 83 -11.03 14.84 24.44
C GLY A 83 -9.52 15.01 24.21
N VAL A 84 -9.04 16.26 24.08
CA VAL A 84 -7.60 16.56 23.97
C VAL A 84 -6.88 16.15 25.26
N VAL A 85 -7.39 16.53 26.43
CA VAL A 85 -6.78 16.13 27.73
C VAL A 85 -6.73 14.61 27.87
N ILE A 86 -7.82 13.90 27.54
CA ILE A 86 -7.85 12.44 27.60
C ILE A 86 -6.84 11.83 26.63
N ARG A 87 -6.81 12.26 25.37
CA ARG A 87 -5.93 11.67 24.35
C ARG A 87 -4.46 11.90 24.64
N TYR A 88 -4.08 13.13 24.95
CA TYR A 88 -2.66 13.51 25.09
C TYR A 88 -2.15 13.41 26.53
N GLY A 89 -3.02 13.62 27.53
CA GLY A 89 -2.65 13.56 28.94
C GLY A 89 -2.77 12.17 29.57
N LEU A 90 -3.68 11.31 29.08
CA LEU A 90 -3.90 9.98 29.66
C LEU A 90 -3.56 8.84 28.68
N LEU A 91 -4.21 8.80 27.52
CA LEU A 91 -4.06 7.68 26.58
C LEU A 91 -2.64 7.61 26.01
N PHE A 92 -2.10 8.72 25.51
CA PHE A 92 -0.78 8.72 24.89
C PHE A 92 0.34 8.29 25.86
N PRO A 93 0.47 8.84 27.09
CA PRO A 93 1.47 8.38 28.04
C PRO A 93 1.30 6.91 28.42
N LEU A 94 0.07 6.46 28.66
CA LEU A 94 -0.21 5.05 28.98
C LEU A 94 0.24 4.13 27.83
N ARG A 95 -0.03 4.50 26.60
CA ARG A 95 0.37 3.73 25.41
C ARG A 95 1.87 3.69 25.22
N VAL A 96 2.57 4.80 25.49
CA VAL A 96 4.04 4.83 25.49
C VAL A 96 4.59 3.87 26.55
N ILE A 97 4.02 3.85 27.77
CA ILE A 97 4.40 2.90 28.82
C ILE A 97 4.19 1.46 28.36
N VAL A 98 3.01 1.11 27.81
CA VAL A 98 2.71 -0.24 27.30
C VAL A 98 3.72 -0.67 26.24
N LEU A 99 4.00 0.20 25.27
CA LEU A 99 4.94 -0.11 24.20
C LEU A 99 6.38 -0.23 24.72
N THR A 100 6.75 0.59 25.71
CA THR A 100 8.08 0.55 26.34
C THR A 100 8.28 -0.75 27.10
N ILE A 101 7.29 -1.19 27.87
CA ILE A 101 7.28 -2.50 28.54
C ILE A 101 7.41 -3.62 27.51
N GLY A 102 6.66 -3.54 26.41
CA GLY A 102 6.75 -4.51 25.32
C GLY A 102 8.14 -4.62 24.73
N TRP A 103 8.81 -3.48 24.47
CA TRP A 103 10.19 -3.46 23.99
C TRP A 103 11.19 -4.02 24.98
N ILE A 104 11.05 -3.71 26.28
CA ILE A 104 11.93 -4.25 27.32
C ILE A 104 11.82 -5.78 27.35
N ILE A 105 10.59 -6.31 27.43
CA ILE A 105 10.36 -7.77 27.43
C ILE A 105 10.92 -8.40 26.15
N PHE A 106 10.60 -7.82 24.99
CA PHE A 106 11.06 -8.34 23.71
C PHE A 106 12.59 -8.39 23.63
N LEU A 107 13.29 -7.28 23.90
CA LEU A 107 14.75 -7.24 23.79
C LEU A 107 15.44 -8.12 24.84
N SER A 108 14.92 -8.14 26.06
CA SER A 108 15.43 -9.01 27.14
C SER A 108 15.30 -10.49 26.81
N CYS A 109 14.29 -10.90 26.05
CA CYS A 109 14.11 -12.30 25.62
C CYS A 109 14.78 -12.61 24.28
N TYR A 110 14.71 -11.69 23.31
CA TYR A 110 15.17 -11.91 21.94
C TYR A 110 16.67 -12.12 21.87
N PHE A 111 17.48 -11.27 22.52
CA PHE A 111 18.93 -11.41 22.45
C PHE A 111 19.44 -12.73 23.06
N PRO A 112 19.00 -13.16 24.27
CA PRO A 112 19.37 -14.47 24.77
C PRO A 112 18.94 -15.62 23.86
N VAL A 113 17.71 -15.60 23.33
CA VAL A 113 17.24 -16.62 22.38
C VAL A 113 18.12 -16.64 21.13
N HIS A 114 18.42 -15.48 20.55
CA HIS A 114 19.18 -15.36 19.32
C HIS A 114 20.62 -15.87 19.46
N PHE A 115 21.30 -15.51 20.55
CA PHE A 115 22.71 -15.82 20.75
C PHE A 115 22.95 -17.17 21.43
N LEU A 116 22.16 -17.54 22.45
CA LEU A 116 22.39 -18.77 23.23
C LEU A 116 21.88 -20.02 22.51
N LEU A 117 20.83 -19.91 21.68
CA LEU A 117 20.26 -21.04 20.94
C LEU A 117 20.78 -21.16 19.51
N ARG A 118 21.95 -20.58 19.21
CA ARG A 118 22.57 -20.65 17.87
C ARG A 118 22.83 -22.09 17.39
N GLY A 119 23.00 -23.05 18.31
CA GLY A 119 23.13 -24.47 17.99
C GLY A 119 21.81 -25.23 17.80
N HIS A 120 20.66 -24.62 18.10
CA HIS A 120 19.33 -25.26 18.06
C HIS A 120 18.36 -24.48 17.15
N ASP A 121 18.64 -24.47 15.84
CA ASP A 121 17.95 -23.60 14.88
C ASP A 121 16.43 -23.70 14.87
N LYS A 122 15.87 -24.91 14.95
CA LYS A 122 14.41 -25.10 14.95
C LYS A 122 13.75 -24.48 16.17
N LEU A 123 14.34 -24.67 17.36
CA LEU A 123 13.83 -24.11 18.60
C LEU A 123 14.00 -22.60 18.63
N ARG A 124 15.17 -22.10 18.23
CA ARG A 124 15.46 -20.67 18.11
C ARG A 124 14.43 -19.96 17.25
N LYS A 125 14.25 -20.42 16.00
CA LYS A 125 13.27 -19.84 15.07
C LYS A 125 11.85 -19.85 15.64
N ARG A 126 11.44 -20.95 16.31
CA ARG A 126 10.11 -21.03 16.93
C ARG A 126 9.91 -19.99 18.03
N LEU A 127 10.92 -19.79 18.89
CA LEU A 127 10.88 -18.80 19.96
C LEU A 127 10.94 -17.38 19.42
N GLU A 128 11.82 -17.10 18.45
CA GLU A 128 11.92 -15.79 17.79
C GLU A 128 10.58 -15.41 17.13
N ARG A 129 9.93 -16.33 16.41
CA ARG A 129 8.58 -16.12 15.85
C ARG A 129 7.58 -15.72 16.93
N GLY A 130 7.52 -16.48 18.04
CA GLY A 130 6.63 -16.16 19.16
C GLY A 130 6.91 -14.81 19.81
N LEU A 131 8.19 -14.41 19.89
CA LEU A 131 8.59 -13.08 20.38
C LEU A 131 8.17 -11.97 19.41
N VAL A 132 8.24 -12.21 18.09
CA VAL A 132 7.75 -11.26 17.09
C VAL A 132 6.23 -11.10 17.15
N GLU A 133 5.48 -12.20 17.25
CA GLU A 133 4.02 -12.16 17.47
C GLU A 133 3.68 -11.36 18.75
N LEU A 134 4.47 -11.55 19.82
CA LEU A 134 4.31 -10.85 21.09
C LEU A 134 4.56 -9.33 20.97
N ILE A 135 5.67 -8.89 20.38
CA ILE A 135 5.94 -7.44 20.23
C ILE A 135 4.89 -6.78 19.31
N CYS A 136 4.44 -7.46 18.27
CA CYS A 136 3.34 -6.98 17.44
C CYS A 136 2.03 -6.86 18.23
N SER A 137 1.76 -7.78 19.15
CA SER A 137 0.63 -7.68 20.09
C SER A 137 0.75 -6.46 21.01
N PHE A 138 1.95 -6.13 21.50
CA PHE A 138 2.20 -4.90 22.28
C PHE A 138 1.98 -3.63 21.45
N PHE A 139 2.38 -3.60 20.18
CA PHE A 139 2.07 -2.49 19.28
C PHE A 139 0.56 -2.30 19.13
N VAL A 140 -0.18 -3.38 18.86
CA VAL A 140 -1.65 -3.33 18.72
C VAL A 140 -2.30 -2.88 20.02
N ALA A 141 -1.88 -3.41 21.17
CA ALA A 141 -2.33 -2.96 22.48
C ALA A 141 -2.05 -1.47 22.72
N SER A 142 -0.87 -0.98 22.33
CA SER A 142 -0.51 0.45 22.43
C SER A 142 -1.33 1.35 21.51
N TRP A 143 -2.03 0.83 20.51
CA TRP A 143 -2.97 1.61 19.71
C TRP A 143 -4.41 1.51 20.21
N THR A 144 -4.63 0.87 21.36
CA THR A 144 -5.96 0.43 21.79
C THR A 144 -6.64 -0.35 20.66
N GLY A 145 -5.86 -1.25 20.06
CA GLY A 145 -6.24 -1.97 18.87
C GLY A 145 -7.40 -2.93 19.13
N VAL A 146 -8.48 -2.80 18.37
CA VAL A 146 -9.59 -3.77 18.36
C VAL A 146 -9.59 -4.42 16.99
N VAL A 147 -8.95 -5.58 16.90
CA VAL A 147 -8.81 -6.33 15.65
C VAL A 147 -9.73 -7.55 15.70
N LYS A 148 -10.71 -7.58 14.80
CA LYS A 148 -11.63 -8.69 14.67
C LYS A 148 -11.17 -9.60 13.53
N TYR A 149 -10.75 -10.81 13.88
CA TYR A 149 -10.35 -11.82 12.92
C TYR A 149 -11.52 -12.72 12.54
N HIS A 150 -11.60 -13.02 11.26
CA HIS A 150 -12.64 -13.86 10.69
C HIS A 150 -12.01 -14.91 9.79
N GLY A 151 -12.55 -16.12 9.82
CA GLY A 151 -11.96 -17.27 9.13
C GLY A 151 -10.86 -17.96 9.95
N PRO A 152 -10.32 -19.07 9.44
CA PRO A 152 -9.31 -19.85 10.15
C PRO A 152 -7.98 -19.11 10.24
N ARG A 153 -7.23 -19.33 11.34
CA ARG A 153 -5.86 -18.84 11.48
C ARG A 153 -5.01 -19.37 10.31
N PRO A 154 -4.19 -18.52 9.67
CA PRO A 154 -3.25 -18.94 8.64
C PRO A 154 -2.38 -20.12 9.10
N SER A 155 -2.33 -21.16 8.30
CA SER A 155 -1.49 -22.34 8.56
C SER A 155 -0.22 -22.31 7.72
N MET A 156 0.88 -22.81 8.25
CA MET A 156 2.12 -23.04 7.49
C MET A 156 1.94 -24.25 6.56
N ARG A 157 1.83 -24.00 5.25
CA ARG A 157 1.77 -25.06 4.23
C ARG A 157 2.70 -24.71 3.05
N PRO A 158 3.38 -25.71 2.47
CA PRO A 158 4.17 -25.48 1.27
C PRO A 158 3.24 -25.09 0.10
N LYS A 159 3.79 -24.37 -0.88
CA LYS A 159 3.07 -23.93 -2.09
C LYS A 159 1.84 -23.05 -1.78
N GLN A 160 1.93 -22.22 -0.74
CA GLN A 160 0.91 -21.26 -0.36
C GLN A 160 1.50 -19.85 -0.23
N VAL A 161 0.77 -18.84 -0.71
CA VAL A 161 1.09 -17.43 -0.52
C VAL A 161 -0.13 -16.67 -0.04
N PHE A 162 0.02 -15.76 0.89
CA PHE A 162 -1.03 -14.88 1.39
C PHE A 162 -0.92 -13.53 0.69
N VAL A 163 -2.06 -13.00 0.23
CA VAL A 163 -2.11 -11.69 -0.42
C VAL A 163 -3.14 -10.79 0.25
N ALA A 164 -2.77 -9.55 0.55
CA ALA A 164 -3.63 -8.62 1.27
C ALA A 164 -3.72 -7.24 0.59
N ASN A 165 -4.87 -6.57 0.70
CA ASN A 165 -4.94 -5.13 0.39
C ASN A 165 -4.07 -4.33 1.39
N HIS A 166 -3.56 -3.17 0.97
CA HIS A 166 -2.53 -2.46 1.73
C HIS A 166 -2.93 -1.02 2.06
N THR A 167 -3.40 -0.79 3.28
CA THR A 167 -3.72 0.56 3.76
C THR A 167 -2.53 1.27 4.41
N SER A 168 -1.65 0.51 5.08
CA SER A 168 -0.65 1.09 5.97
C SER A 168 0.50 0.12 6.24
N MET A 169 1.67 0.62 6.65
CA MET A 169 2.73 -0.29 7.13
C MET A 169 2.32 -1.03 8.42
N ILE A 170 1.34 -0.53 9.18
CA ILE A 170 0.82 -1.26 10.34
C ILE A 170 0.00 -2.50 9.96
N ASP A 171 -0.40 -2.67 8.69
CA ASP A 171 -1.10 -3.87 8.25
C ASP A 171 -0.27 -5.13 8.54
N PHE A 172 1.06 -5.03 8.36
CA PHE A 172 2.00 -6.08 8.72
C PHE A 172 1.92 -6.40 10.21
N ILE A 173 1.99 -5.39 11.08
CA ILE A 173 1.91 -5.57 12.54
C ILE A 173 0.57 -6.19 12.97
N VAL A 174 -0.53 -5.76 12.33
CA VAL A 174 -1.87 -6.30 12.58
C VAL A 174 -1.99 -7.77 12.16
N LEU A 175 -1.28 -8.22 11.12
CA LEU A 175 -1.28 -9.62 10.71
C LEU A 175 -0.31 -10.46 11.55
N GLU A 176 0.87 -9.93 11.85
CA GLU A 176 1.93 -10.58 12.64
C GLU A 176 1.50 -10.93 14.06
N GLN A 177 0.66 -10.12 14.71
CA GLN A 177 0.18 -10.48 16.06
C GLN A 177 -0.59 -11.82 16.07
N MET A 178 -1.17 -12.22 14.92
CA MET A 178 -1.93 -13.46 14.79
C MET A 178 -1.07 -14.58 14.21
N THR A 179 -0.17 -14.31 13.26
CA THR A 179 0.69 -15.34 12.67
C THR A 179 1.96 -14.72 12.14
N ALA A 180 3.10 -15.30 12.48
CA ALA A 180 4.40 -14.92 11.92
C ALA A 180 4.48 -15.16 10.40
N PHE A 181 4.48 -14.10 9.60
CA PHE A 181 4.63 -14.11 8.15
C PHE A 181 6.06 -13.70 7.74
N ALA A 182 6.56 -14.33 6.68
CA ALA A 182 7.63 -13.74 5.91
C ALA A 182 7.02 -12.73 4.93
N VAL A 183 7.58 -11.53 4.84
CA VAL A 183 7.07 -10.48 3.94
C VAL A 183 8.15 -10.04 2.96
N ILE A 184 7.71 -9.64 1.76
CA ILE A 184 8.58 -8.98 0.79
C ILE A 184 8.64 -7.49 1.13
N MET A 185 9.81 -6.99 1.47
CA MET A 185 9.96 -5.59 1.89
C MET A 185 11.10 -4.88 1.16
N GLN A 186 10.89 -3.59 0.92
CA GLN A 186 11.98 -2.70 0.57
C GLN A 186 12.81 -2.42 1.82
N LYS A 187 14.13 -2.42 1.68
CA LYS A 187 15.02 -2.01 2.77
C LYS A 187 14.85 -0.51 3.03
N HIS A 188 14.43 -0.15 4.25
CA HIS A 188 14.31 1.25 4.65
C HIS A 188 15.62 1.75 5.28
N PRO A 189 15.96 3.05 5.14
CA PRO A 189 17.08 3.64 5.87
C PRO A 189 16.72 3.91 7.34
N GLY A 190 17.74 4.18 8.17
CA GLY A 190 17.58 4.61 9.56
C GLY A 190 17.16 3.49 10.53
N TRP A 191 16.50 3.86 11.62
CA TRP A 191 16.14 2.93 12.71
C TRP A 191 15.20 1.81 12.26
N VAL A 192 14.30 2.09 11.30
CA VAL A 192 13.44 1.07 10.70
C VAL A 192 14.28 0.01 10.01
N GLY A 193 15.31 0.42 9.26
CA GLY A 193 16.24 -0.50 8.60
C GLY A 193 17.03 -1.38 9.57
N LEU A 194 17.47 -0.84 10.71
CA LEU A 194 18.17 -1.60 11.75
C LEU A 194 17.24 -2.63 12.40
N LEU A 195 15.98 -2.24 12.66
CA LEU A 195 14.97 -3.13 13.20
C LEU A 195 14.67 -4.27 12.22
N GLN A 196 14.49 -3.90 10.95
CA GLN A 196 14.30 -4.82 9.83
C GLN A 196 15.43 -5.85 9.73
N SER A 197 16.69 -5.41 9.78
CA SER A 197 17.84 -6.33 9.69
C SER A 197 18.02 -7.22 10.92
N THR A 198 17.62 -6.76 12.11
CA THR A 198 17.90 -7.50 13.35
C THR A 198 16.76 -8.46 13.72
N ILE A 199 15.51 -8.06 13.51
CA ILE A 199 14.32 -8.80 13.96
C ILE A 199 13.69 -9.59 12.81
N LEU A 200 13.49 -8.96 11.65
CA LEU A 200 12.74 -9.60 10.55
C LEU A 200 13.57 -10.63 9.78
N GLU A 201 14.88 -10.69 10.00
CA GLU A 201 15.71 -11.80 9.52
C GLU A 201 15.25 -13.16 10.11
N SER A 202 14.82 -13.17 11.38
CA SER A 202 14.29 -14.39 12.02
C SER A 202 13.01 -14.92 11.37
N LEU A 203 12.26 -14.04 10.70
CA LEU A 203 11.03 -14.41 9.99
C LEU A 203 11.29 -14.97 8.59
N GLY A 204 12.51 -14.83 8.05
CA GLY A 204 12.83 -15.18 6.66
C GLY A 204 12.28 -14.18 5.64
N CYS A 205 12.18 -12.89 6.01
CA CYS A 205 11.70 -11.85 5.08
C CYS A 205 12.63 -11.68 3.87
N ILE A 206 12.03 -11.41 2.70
CA ILE A 206 12.74 -11.28 1.43
C ILE A 206 12.93 -9.78 1.12
N TRP A 207 14.19 -9.38 0.98
CA TRP A 207 14.57 -8.00 0.69
C TRP A 207 14.82 -7.78 -0.80
N PHE A 208 14.36 -6.63 -1.31
CA PHE A 208 14.65 -6.18 -2.67
C PHE A 208 14.92 -4.68 -2.73
N ASN A 209 15.69 -4.26 -3.73
CA ASN A 209 15.96 -2.85 -4.00
C ASN A 209 15.17 -2.37 -5.22
N ARG A 210 14.39 -1.29 -5.08
CA ARG A 210 13.55 -0.76 -6.18
C ARG A 210 14.37 -0.15 -7.33
N SER A 211 15.64 0.21 -7.10
CA SER A 211 16.50 0.86 -8.09
C SER A 211 17.23 -0.11 -9.03
N GLU A 212 17.19 -1.42 -8.77
CA GLU A 212 17.94 -2.42 -9.54
C GLU A 212 16.98 -3.24 -10.41
N SER A 213 16.85 -2.87 -11.68
CA SER A 213 15.99 -3.54 -12.67
C SER A 213 16.35 -5.02 -12.90
N LYS A 214 17.60 -5.41 -12.62
CA LYS A 214 18.11 -6.78 -12.75
C LYS A 214 17.61 -7.76 -11.67
N ASP A 215 16.87 -7.30 -10.68
CA ASP A 215 16.52 -8.09 -9.49
C ASP A 215 15.17 -8.82 -9.59
N ARG A 216 14.35 -8.62 -10.65
CA ARG A 216 13.01 -9.24 -10.73
C ARG A 216 13.05 -10.76 -10.83
N GLU A 217 13.92 -11.31 -11.67
CA GLU A 217 14.08 -12.76 -11.82
C GLU A 217 14.66 -13.39 -10.55
N ILE A 218 15.59 -12.68 -9.90
CA ILE A 218 16.20 -13.10 -8.63
C ILE A 218 15.14 -13.12 -7.53
N VAL A 219 14.33 -12.07 -7.42
CA VAL A 219 13.21 -12.00 -6.47
C VAL A 219 12.19 -13.10 -6.77
N ALA A 220 11.80 -13.29 -8.03
CA ALA A 220 10.88 -14.37 -8.42
C ALA A 220 11.44 -15.76 -8.05
N LYS A 221 12.74 -15.99 -8.25
CA LYS A 221 13.41 -17.22 -7.85
C LYS A 221 13.39 -17.41 -6.33
N LYS A 222 13.78 -16.38 -5.55
CA LYS A 222 13.73 -16.41 -4.08
C LYS A 222 12.31 -16.68 -3.55
N LEU A 223 11.29 -16.08 -4.18
CA LEU A 223 9.90 -16.31 -3.82
C LEU A 223 9.48 -17.75 -4.06
N ARG A 224 9.84 -18.33 -5.22
CA ARG A 224 9.58 -19.74 -5.51
C ARG A 224 10.28 -20.63 -4.50
N GLU A 225 11.57 -20.42 -4.24
CA GLU A 225 12.34 -21.19 -3.26
C GLU A 225 11.72 -21.12 -1.87
N HIS A 226 11.37 -19.92 -1.40
CA HIS A 226 10.75 -19.69 -0.09
C HIS A 226 9.44 -20.47 0.09
N VAL A 227 8.57 -20.41 -0.92
CA VAL A 227 7.22 -21.01 -0.90
C VAL A 227 7.28 -22.53 -1.00
N HIS A 228 8.35 -23.13 -1.53
CA HIS A 228 8.49 -24.59 -1.64
C HIS A 228 8.97 -25.25 -0.34
N ASP A 229 9.67 -24.52 0.52
CA ASP A 229 10.16 -25.03 1.80
C ASP A 229 9.05 -25.02 2.86
N ALA A 230 8.79 -26.18 3.46
CA ALA A 230 7.75 -26.37 4.47
C ALA A 230 8.10 -25.78 5.84
N ASP A 231 9.39 -25.54 6.13
CA ASP A 231 9.85 -24.99 7.41
C ASP A 231 9.81 -23.45 7.42
N ASN A 232 9.63 -22.82 6.26
CA ASN A 232 9.55 -21.37 6.11
C ASN A 232 8.21 -20.81 6.56
N ASN A 233 8.24 -19.60 7.14
CA ASN A 233 7.01 -18.87 7.49
C ASN A 233 6.14 -18.63 6.25
N PRO A 234 4.80 -18.59 6.40
CA PRO A 234 3.92 -18.28 5.30
C PRO A 234 4.29 -16.95 4.68
N LEU A 235 4.34 -16.90 3.36
CA LEU A 235 4.71 -15.70 2.64
C LEU A 235 3.51 -14.75 2.52
N LEU A 236 3.67 -13.50 2.93
CA LEU A 236 2.70 -12.41 2.80
C LEU A 236 3.17 -11.40 1.75
N ILE A 237 2.29 -11.10 0.79
CA ILE A 237 2.53 -10.13 -0.27
C ILE A 237 1.41 -9.10 -0.27
N PHE A 238 1.77 -7.83 -0.38
CA PHE A 238 0.84 -6.73 -0.64
C PHE A 238 0.91 -6.37 -2.14
N PRO A 239 0.10 -7.02 -3.01
CA PRO A 239 0.25 -6.93 -4.46
C PRO A 239 -0.06 -5.54 -5.02
N GLU A 240 -0.63 -4.61 -4.24
CA GLU A 240 -0.77 -3.20 -4.62
C GLU A 240 0.59 -2.50 -4.83
N GLY A 241 1.65 -2.98 -4.14
CA GLY A 241 3.01 -2.41 -4.22
C GLY A 241 3.16 -1.02 -3.57
N THR A 242 2.08 -0.46 -3.02
CA THR A 242 2.05 0.80 -2.27
C THR A 242 0.85 0.81 -1.33
N CYS A 243 0.88 1.65 -0.29
CA CYS A 243 -0.30 1.88 0.53
C CYS A 243 -1.34 2.70 -0.26
N VAL A 244 -2.58 2.21 -0.29
CA VAL A 244 -3.78 2.85 -0.83
C VAL A 244 -4.72 3.20 0.31
N ASN A 245 -5.55 4.22 0.17
CA ASN A 245 -6.48 4.55 1.23
C ASN A 245 -7.54 3.46 1.38
N ASN A 246 -8.09 3.37 2.59
CA ASN A 246 -9.06 2.35 2.99
C ASN A 246 -10.48 2.52 2.37
N HIS A 247 -10.56 3.09 1.15
CA HIS A 247 -11.76 3.19 0.31
C HIS A 247 -11.60 2.50 -1.05
N TYR A 248 -10.38 2.38 -1.56
CA TYR A 248 -10.10 1.88 -2.91
C TYR A 248 -9.10 0.72 -2.86
N THR A 249 -9.05 -0.04 -3.94
CA THR A 249 -7.97 -1.00 -4.24
C THR A 249 -7.48 -0.74 -5.65
N VAL A 250 -6.17 -0.58 -5.80
CA VAL A 250 -5.50 -0.45 -7.10
C VAL A 250 -5.27 -1.81 -7.74
N MET A 251 -4.81 -1.81 -8.99
CA MET A 251 -4.45 -3.03 -9.71
C MET A 251 -3.36 -3.81 -8.96
N PHE A 252 -3.55 -5.13 -8.87
CA PHE A 252 -2.60 -6.04 -8.25
C PHE A 252 -1.48 -6.41 -9.22
N LYS A 253 -0.25 -6.42 -8.72
CA LYS A 253 0.92 -6.88 -9.48
C LYS A 253 0.86 -8.40 -9.68
N LYS A 254 1.10 -8.85 -10.91
CA LYS A 254 1.07 -10.26 -11.32
C LYS A 254 2.09 -11.18 -10.64
N GLY A 255 3.17 -10.64 -10.07
CA GLY A 255 4.30 -11.43 -9.56
C GLY A 255 3.94 -12.50 -8.52
N ALA A 256 2.98 -12.23 -7.62
CA ALA A 256 2.49 -13.22 -6.65
C ALA A 256 1.67 -14.35 -7.31
N PHE A 257 1.07 -14.07 -8.47
CA PHE A 257 0.12 -14.93 -9.18
C PHE A 257 0.79 -15.78 -10.28
N GLU A 258 2.09 -15.57 -10.52
CA GLU A 258 2.93 -16.34 -11.47
C GLU A 258 3.77 -17.45 -10.78
N LEU A 259 3.65 -17.60 -9.46
CA LEU A 259 4.46 -18.53 -8.68
C LEU A 259 4.00 -19.99 -8.79
N GLY A 260 2.82 -20.26 -9.36
CA GLY A 260 2.25 -21.61 -9.44
C GLY A 260 1.85 -22.18 -8.08
N CYS A 261 1.52 -21.32 -7.12
CA CYS A 261 1.13 -21.67 -5.75
C CYS A 261 -0.33 -21.29 -5.46
N THR A 262 -0.88 -21.83 -4.38
CA THR A 262 -2.21 -21.47 -3.88
C THR A 262 -2.16 -20.09 -3.24
N VAL A 263 -2.98 -19.16 -3.73
CA VAL A 263 -3.09 -17.79 -3.22
C VAL A 263 -4.21 -17.72 -2.18
N CYS A 264 -3.91 -17.24 -0.98
CA CYS A 264 -4.83 -17.11 0.13
C CYS A 264 -5.14 -15.64 0.36
N PRO A 265 -6.32 -15.16 -0.06
CA PRO A 265 -6.66 -13.75 0.03
C PRO A 265 -6.92 -13.35 1.49
N ILE A 266 -6.45 -12.17 1.86
CA ILE A 266 -6.72 -11.51 3.13
C ILE A 266 -7.35 -10.15 2.83
N ALA A 267 -8.51 -9.89 3.41
CA ALA A 267 -9.14 -8.59 3.33
C ALA A 267 -8.98 -7.85 4.67
N ILE A 268 -8.55 -6.60 4.62
CA ILE A 268 -8.38 -5.73 5.79
C ILE A 268 -9.24 -4.48 5.59
N LYS A 269 -10.05 -4.15 6.60
CA LYS A 269 -10.86 -2.92 6.60
C LYS A 269 -10.71 -2.20 7.93
N TYR A 270 -10.21 -0.97 7.88
CA TYR A 270 -10.14 -0.10 9.05
C TYR A 270 -11.44 0.67 9.27
N ASN A 271 -11.81 0.90 10.52
CA ASN A 271 -12.91 1.78 10.88
C ASN A 271 -12.40 3.22 11.03
N LYS A 272 -12.75 4.05 10.05
CA LYS A 272 -12.29 5.45 9.96
C LYS A 272 -12.88 6.38 11.01
N ILE A 273 -13.92 5.95 11.73
CA ILE A 273 -14.51 6.72 12.83
C ILE A 273 -13.47 6.91 13.96
N PHE A 274 -12.63 5.90 14.19
CA PHE A 274 -11.65 5.92 15.29
C PHE A 274 -10.28 6.45 14.86
N VAL A 275 -9.85 6.16 13.63
CA VAL A 275 -8.55 6.57 13.09
C VAL A 275 -8.49 6.50 11.56
N ASP A 276 -7.80 7.45 10.92
CA ASP A 276 -7.35 7.27 9.52
C ASP A 276 -6.03 6.49 9.51
N ALA A 277 -6.12 5.17 9.31
CA ALA A 277 -4.94 4.29 9.30
C ALA A 277 -4.07 4.45 8.04
N PHE A 278 -4.57 5.14 7.01
CA PHE A 278 -3.88 5.28 5.73
C PHE A 278 -2.55 6.03 5.87
N TRP A 279 -1.45 5.35 5.53
CA TRP A 279 -0.13 5.98 5.53
C TRP A 279 0.25 6.47 4.14
N ASN A 280 0.35 7.79 3.98
CA ASN A 280 0.87 8.41 2.76
C ASN A 280 2.33 8.81 2.93
N SER A 281 3.23 7.95 2.45
CA SER A 281 4.68 8.16 2.51
C SER A 281 5.18 9.41 1.77
N ARG A 282 4.37 10.04 0.90
CA ARG A 282 4.71 11.31 0.23
C ARG A 282 4.38 12.55 1.08
N LYS A 283 3.52 12.40 2.09
CA LYS A 283 3.05 13.52 2.93
C LYS A 283 3.63 13.48 4.33
N GLN A 284 3.86 12.28 4.89
CA GLN A 284 4.36 12.16 6.25
C GLN A 284 5.34 10.99 6.43
N SER A 285 6.27 11.18 7.36
CA SER A 285 7.19 10.12 7.80
C SER A 285 6.42 9.00 8.51
N PHE A 286 7.02 7.81 8.58
CA PHE A 286 6.41 6.72 9.33
C PHE A 286 6.36 7.01 10.84
N THR A 287 7.38 7.66 11.41
CA THR A 287 7.37 8.06 12.82
C THR A 287 6.22 9.02 13.14
N THR A 288 5.97 10.00 12.26
CA THR A 288 4.82 10.92 12.39
C THR A 288 3.50 10.15 12.33
N HIS A 289 3.39 9.17 11.43
CA HIS A 289 2.23 8.30 11.33
C HIS A 289 2.01 7.49 12.62
N LEU A 290 3.07 6.88 13.18
CA LEU A 290 2.98 6.15 14.44
C LEU A 290 2.52 7.06 15.59
N LEU A 291 3.05 8.27 15.71
CA LEU A 291 2.60 9.23 16.72
C LEU A 291 1.12 9.60 16.55
N GLN A 292 0.66 9.74 15.31
CA GLN A 292 -0.76 9.97 15.01
C GLN A 292 -1.63 8.80 15.49
N LEU A 293 -1.21 7.55 15.25
CA LEU A 293 -1.92 6.37 15.75
C LEU A 293 -1.94 6.33 17.29
N MET A 294 -0.79 6.60 17.92
CA MET A 294 -0.63 6.62 19.39
C MET A 294 -1.47 7.71 20.08
N THR A 295 -1.85 8.76 19.36
CA THR A 295 -2.68 9.87 19.85
C THR A 295 -4.14 9.82 19.36
N SER A 296 -4.49 8.83 18.52
CA SER A 296 -5.85 8.62 18.02
C SER A 296 -6.73 7.89 19.04
N TRP A 297 -8.04 7.78 18.82
CA TRP A 297 -8.93 7.09 19.77
C TRP A 297 -8.61 5.60 19.90
N ALA A 298 -8.57 4.89 18.78
CA ALA A 298 -8.27 3.46 18.73
C ALA A 298 -7.97 3.04 17.28
N VAL A 299 -7.18 1.99 17.09
CA VAL A 299 -7.07 1.32 15.79
C VAL A 299 -8.07 0.17 15.74
N VAL A 300 -9.19 0.37 15.06
CA VAL A 300 -10.24 -0.65 14.93
C VAL A 300 -10.23 -1.18 13.51
N CYS A 301 -10.12 -2.49 13.33
CA CYS A 301 -10.21 -3.11 12.02
C CYS A 301 -10.76 -4.54 12.05
N ASP A 302 -11.28 -4.94 10.89
CA ASP A 302 -11.64 -6.31 10.60
C ASP A 302 -10.61 -6.91 9.63
N VAL A 303 -10.21 -8.15 9.91
CA VAL A 303 -9.31 -8.95 9.09
C VAL A 303 -10.03 -10.25 8.73
N TRP A 304 -10.20 -10.49 7.43
CA TRP A 304 -10.82 -11.71 6.91
C TRP A 304 -9.79 -12.56 6.18
N TYR A 305 -9.55 -13.76 6.71
CA TYR A 305 -8.83 -14.82 6.00
C TYR A 305 -9.83 -15.57 5.11
N LEU A 306 -9.63 -15.48 3.79
CA LEU A 306 -10.60 -15.97 2.79
C LEU A 306 -10.18 -17.32 2.20
N GLU A 307 -11.13 -17.94 1.51
CA GLU A 307 -10.97 -19.22 0.81
C GLU A 307 -9.74 -19.21 -0.12
N PRO A 308 -8.84 -20.21 -0.03
CA PRO A 308 -7.70 -20.34 -0.92
C PRO A 308 -8.11 -20.43 -2.39
N GLN A 309 -7.33 -19.78 -3.27
CA GLN A 309 -7.58 -19.69 -4.70
C GLN A 309 -6.40 -20.28 -5.47
N ASN A 310 -6.70 -21.06 -6.51
CA ASN A 310 -5.72 -21.55 -7.48
C ASN A 310 -5.98 -20.91 -8.84
N LEU A 311 -4.95 -20.91 -9.69
CA LEU A 311 -5.06 -20.53 -11.09
C LEU A 311 -5.98 -21.53 -11.80
N LYS A 312 -7.02 -21.04 -12.47
CA LYS A 312 -7.96 -21.90 -13.21
C LYS A 312 -7.35 -22.31 -14.57
N PRO A 313 -7.79 -23.45 -15.15
CA PRO A 313 -7.39 -23.81 -16.51
C PRO A 313 -7.78 -22.70 -17.51
N GLY A 314 -6.82 -22.22 -18.28
CA GLY A 314 -7.02 -21.14 -19.26
C GLY A 314 -7.04 -19.71 -18.71
N GLU A 315 -6.93 -19.54 -17.38
CA GLU A 315 -6.81 -18.22 -16.74
C GLU A 315 -5.37 -17.72 -16.80
N THR A 316 -5.17 -16.46 -17.19
CA THR A 316 -3.87 -15.80 -17.15
C THR A 316 -3.53 -15.35 -15.72
N PRO A 317 -2.24 -15.16 -15.37
CA PRO A 317 -1.86 -14.64 -14.05
C PRO A 317 -2.44 -13.25 -13.74
N ILE A 318 -2.71 -12.44 -14.76
CA ILE A 318 -3.32 -11.11 -14.63
C ILE A 318 -4.80 -11.25 -14.30
N GLU A 319 -5.54 -12.10 -15.02
CA GLU A 319 -6.95 -12.39 -14.71
C GLU A 319 -7.11 -13.01 -13.32
N PHE A 320 -6.18 -13.87 -12.93
CA PHE A 320 -6.14 -14.42 -11.58
C PHE A 320 -5.93 -13.35 -10.51
N ALA A 321 -4.99 -12.42 -10.74
CA ALA A 321 -4.76 -11.28 -9.85
C ALA A 321 -6.00 -10.40 -9.72
N GLU A 322 -6.68 -10.12 -10.83
CA GLU A 322 -7.93 -9.34 -10.86
C GLU A 322 -9.04 -10.07 -10.11
N ARG A 323 -9.22 -11.38 -10.30
CA ARG A 323 -10.22 -12.17 -9.56
C ARG A 323 -9.97 -12.18 -8.06
N VAL A 324 -8.71 -12.31 -7.63
CA VAL A 324 -8.36 -12.27 -6.20
C VAL A 324 -8.54 -10.87 -5.62
N ARG A 325 -8.17 -9.82 -6.36
CA ARG A 325 -8.47 -8.44 -6.00
C ARG A 325 -9.96 -8.26 -5.80
N ASP A 326 -10.78 -8.78 -6.71
CA ASP A 326 -12.24 -8.68 -6.63
C ASP A 326 -12.82 -9.31 -5.36
N ILE A 327 -12.33 -10.50 -5.00
CA ILE A 327 -12.70 -11.18 -3.75
C ILE A 327 -12.37 -10.31 -2.53
N ILE A 328 -11.16 -9.74 -2.48
CA ILE A 328 -10.72 -8.87 -1.38
C ILE A 328 -11.55 -7.58 -1.32
N SER A 329 -11.73 -6.91 -2.46
CA SER A 329 -12.42 -5.63 -2.56
C SER A 329 -13.90 -5.76 -2.17
N VAL A 330 -14.57 -6.82 -2.62
CA VAL A 330 -15.96 -7.10 -2.24
C VAL A 330 -16.05 -7.35 -0.73
N ARG A 331 -15.14 -8.15 -0.16
CA ARG A 331 -15.17 -8.45 1.28
C ARG A 331 -14.93 -7.22 2.16
N ALA A 332 -13.95 -6.38 1.81
CA ALA A 332 -13.60 -5.19 2.57
C ALA A 332 -14.45 -3.95 2.21
N GLY A 333 -15.38 -4.06 1.26
CA GLY A 333 -16.16 -2.93 0.77
C GLY A 333 -15.27 -1.82 0.20
N LEU A 334 -14.32 -2.20 -0.66
CA LEU A 334 -13.39 -1.29 -1.32
C LEU A 334 -13.74 -1.16 -2.81
N ARG A 335 -13.60 0.05 -3.35
CA ARG A 335 -13.86 0.34 -4.76
C ARG A 335 -12.62 0.05 -5.59
N LYS A 336 -12.75 -0.84 -6.56
CA LYS A 336 -11.66 -1.16 -7.48
C LYS A 336 -11.43 -0.01 -8.45
N VAL A 337 -10.17 0.26 -8.78
CA VAL A 337 -9.79 1.20 -9.83
C VAL A 337 -8.80 0.54 -10.78
N PRO A 338 -8.78 0.91 -12.08
CA PRO A 338 -7.94 0.25 -13.08
C PRO A 338 -6.48 0.73 -13.08
N TRP A 339 -6.06 1.43 -12.03
CA TRP A 339 -4.77 2.10 -11.98
C TRP A 339 -3.69 1.26 -11.31
N ASP A 340 -2.47 1.43 -11.79
CA ASP A 340 -1.28 0.91 -11.15
C ASP A 340 -0.77 1.86 -10.05
N GLY A 341 -0.47 1.32 -8.87
CA GLY A 341 0.10 2.09 -7.75
C GLY A 341 1.45 2.77 -8.05
N TYR A 342 2.17 2.37 -9.11
CA TYR A 342 3.45 2.98 -9.51
C TYR A 342 3.32 4.47 -9.87
N LEU A 343 2.18 4.89 -10.41
CA LEU A 343 1.88 6.28 -10.74
C LEU A 343 1.90 7.20 -9.50
N LYS A 344 1.92 6.64 -8.28
CA LYS A 344 2.03 7.40 -7.04
C LYS A 344 3.38 8.08 -6.91
N TYR A 345 4.46 7.48 -7.41
CA TYR A 345 5.83 8.00 -7.26
C TYR A 345 6.40 8.55 -8.57
N SER A 346 5.82 8.16 -9.71
CA SER A 346 6.30 8.52 -11.04
C SER A 346 5.45 9.62 -11.65
N ARG A 347 6.09 10.69 -12.13
CA ARG A 347 5.42 11.66 -12.99
C ARG A 347 5.29 11.09 -14.41
N PRO A 348 4.20 11.40 -15.15
CA PRO A 348 4.13 11.07 -16.56
C PRO A 348 5.36 11.61 -17.31
N SER A 349 5.91 10.80 -18.23
CA SER A 349 7.04 11.21 -19.08
C SER A 349 6.74 12.53 -19.80
N PRO A 350 7.73 13.43 -19.97
CA PRO A 350 7.59 14.65 -20.78
C PRO A 350 7.00 14.38 -22.16
N LYS A 351 7.33 13.25 -22.79
CA LYS A 351 6.80 12.81 -24.08
C LYS A 351 5.27 12.75 -24.14
N HIS A 352 4.60 12.33 -23.06
CA HIS A 352 3.12 12.28 -23.02
C HIS A 352 2.52 13.68 -22.96
N ARG A 353 3.17 14.59 -22.24
CA ARG A 353 2.77 16.00 -22.17
C ARG A 353 2.97 16.69 -23.51
N GLU A 354 4.11 16.44 -24.16
CA GLU A 354 4.39 16.93 -25.51
C GLU A 354 3.39 16.41 -26.53
N ARG A 355 3.02 15.12 -26.51
CA ARG A 355 1.98 14.57 -27.39
C ARG A 355 0.61 15.23 -27.19
N LYS A 356 0.19 15.47 -25.94
CA LYS A 356 -1.06 16.20 -25.67
C LYS A 356 -0.99 17.65 -26.16
N GLN A 357 0.16 18.30 -26.00
CA GLN A 357 0.39 19.65 -26.55
C GLN A 357 0.36 19.65 -28.09
N GLN A 358 0.94 18.64 -28.73
CA GLN A 358 0.89 18.46 -30.18
C GLN A 358 -0.54 18.24 -30.68
N SER A 359 -1.29 17.33 -30.06
CA SER A 359 -2.71 17.08 -30.39
C SER A 359 -3.57 18.35 -30.25
N PHE A 360 -3.33 19.15 -29.21
CA PHE A 360 -3.98 20.45 -29.04
C PHE A 360 -3.57 21.44 -30.14
N ALA A 361 -2.27 21.53 -30.45
CA ALA A 361 -1.77 22.40 -31.51
C ALA A 361 -2.32 22.01 -32.89
N GLU A 362 -2.36 20.72 -33.22
CA GLU A 362 -2.95 20.18 -34.45
C GLU A 362 -4.45 20.49 -34.52
N SER A 363 -5.19 20.36 -33.41
CA SER A 363 -6.60 20.76 -33.37
C SER A 363 -6.81 22.24 -33.67
N ILE A 364 -5.88 23.11 -33.26
CA ILE A 364 -5.94 24.54 -33.58
C ILE A 364 -5.53 24.80 -35.04
N LEU A 365 -4.49 24.12 -35.53
CA LEU A 365 -4.03 24.27 -36.91
C LEU A 365 -5.09 23.79 -37.91
N ARG A 366 -5.74 22.65 -37.66
CA ARG A 366 -6.84 22.15 -38.51
C ARG A 366 -8.00 23.14 -38.61
N ARG A 367 -8.32 23.80 -37.49
CA ARG A 367 -9.30 24.90 -37.45
C ARG A 367 -8.85 26.09 -38.31
N LEU A 368 -7.55 26.40 -38.35
CA LEU A 368 -7.00 27.51 -39.14
C LEU A 368 -6.89 27.21 -40.65
N GLU A 369 -6.63 25.95 -41.02
CA GLU A 369 -6.46 25.48 -42.40
C GLU A 369 -7.79 25.29 -43.15
N GLU A 370 -8.91 25.12 -42.45
CA GLU A 370 -10.27 25.11 -43.06
C GLU A 370 -10.78 26.51 -43.49
N LYS A 371 -9.86 27.47 -43.71
CA LYS A 371 -10.09 28.78 -44.36
C LYS A 371 -9.90 28.68 -45.86
#